data_AF-B6BVW9-F1
#
_entry.id   AF-B6BVW9-F1
#
_cell.length_a   1.000
_cell.length_b   1.000
_cell.length_c   1.000
_cell.angle_alpha   90.00
_cell.angle_beta   90.00
_cell.angle_gamma   90.00
#
_symmetry.space_group_name_H-M   'P 1'
#
loop_
_entity.id
_entity.type
_entity.pdbx_description
1 polymer ?
#
loop_
_entity_poly.entity_id
_entity_poly.type
_entity_poly.pdbx_seq_one_letter_code
_entity_poly.pdbx_strand_id
1 'polypeptide(L)'
;ADIEEDRTNSIGSGDWQTGLFTPSDSDADAACNVIAGLPFSCTLPASGGGSVTCSPVSIPGGLTLSSGCVLAGSSTSDFSVDVQFDDGVSDPVTKTINLTAGPNQSPSVADPTGCSAPKSGIAWSCDLASSVSDPEGQPLTYSLGSGAPSWASISGSTLSGTPTSSGSIGVPYDVSDSVNIVSYTYNISIAVGTAEALEGDDPVSIATLDDAGVSSAMTTALNSNTCGATGDQSCLTAFNNQRSSSACSLAGGSSATTSQMEDYVECVVFETYTADASGVSTTPASESAASGCGTSANVPLPPMCGYTAWTCPITNLPSGWVNNGQTVTIPDSASSTNVTLNVEMRLASWTNHLIKTVQQPVNVSAAISGATNGYKLYNEDFLGGRFWDVWAAYDACQDRGGDLATLSEAVSSGVLGGANQYYGQKEGSTTRPVNTSSGWTGASGTDYKAAQDGGTQKYINSDSSASYVCGTKSRYGSGCGSNGASTKYYVCKNLPSCN
;
A
#
# COMPACT_ATOMS: atom_id res chain seq x y z
N ALA A 1 9.19 22.12 -119.82
CA ALA A 1 7.82 21.95 -119.30
C ALA A 1 7.74 20.56 -118.70
N ASP A 2 7.29 20.51 -117.45
CA ASP A 2 7.10 19.36 -116.56
C ASP A 2 6.58 18.07 -117.22
N ILE A 3 6.97 16.91 -116.68
CA ILE A 3 6.18 16.16 -115.67
C ILE A 3 7.03 14.96 -115.17
N GLU A 4 6.82 14.67 -113.90
CA GLU A 4 7.50 13.79 -112.95
C GLU A 4 7.52 12.27 -113.23
N GLU A 5 8.53 11.63 -112.61
CA GLU A 5 8.44 10.48 -111.67
C GLU A 5 7.44 9.36 -112.04
N ASP A 6 7.94 8.16 -112.35
CA ASP A 6 7.77 6.96 -111.51
C ASP A 6 8.34 5.69 -112.22
N ARG A 7 8.89 4.77 -111.40
CA ARG A 7 9.15 3.35 -111.69
C ARG A 7 10.32 2.95 -112.59
N THR A 8 11.55 2.93 -112.04
CA THR A 8 12.47 1.77 -112.20
C THR A 8 13.48 1.71 -111.05
N ASN A 9 13.03 1.27 -109.88
CA ASN A 9 13.93 0.75 -108.84
C ASN A 9 13.35 -0.56 -108.31
N SER A 10 13.65 -1.67 -109.00
CA SER A 10 13.23 -3.02 -108.61
C SER A 10 14.02 -4.06 -109.39
N ILE A 11 15.29 -4.29 -109.01
CA ILE A 11 16.04 -5.58 -108.97
C ILE A 11 17.24 -5.27 -108.05
N GLY A 12 17.30 -5.64 -106.76
CA GLY A 12 17.30 -7.01 -106.25
C GLY A 12 18.70 -7.37 -105.72
N SER A 13 19.15 -6.71 -104.64
CA SER A 13 20.27 -7.20 -103.79
C SER A 13 19.73 -7.32 -102.36
N GLY A 14 18.81 -8.27 -102.17
CA GLY A 14 18.35 -8.66 -100.86
C GLY A 14 19.45 -9.43 -100.16
N ASP A 15 20.03 -8.83 -99.14
CA ASP A 15 20.71 -9.56 -98.08
C ASP A 15 19.59 -10.12 -97.17
N TRP A 16 19.23 -11.39 -97.36
CA TRP A 16 18.07 -12.05 -96.72
C TRP A 16 18.37 -12.61 -95.31
N GLN A 17 19.40 -12.11 -94.61
CA GLN A 17 19.60 -12.44 -93.19
C GLN A 17 18.75 -11.53 -92.29
N THR A 18 17.43 -11.64 -92.39
CA THR A 18 16.52 -11.23 -91.32
C THR A 18 15.95 -12.51 -90.72
N GLY A 19 16.54 -13.02 -89.65
CA GLY A 19 16.14 -14.32 -89.10
C GLY A 19 16.23 -14.36 -87.59
N LEU A 20 17.43 -14.34 -87.02
CA LEU A 20 17.68 -14.58 -85.60
C LEU A 20 18.51 -13.45 -84.98
N PHE A 21 17.99 -12.83 -83.93
CA PHE A 21 18.67 -11.87 -83.08
C PHE A 21 19.00 -12.53 -81.74
N THR A 22 20.29 -12.65 -81.45
CA THR A 22 20.79 -13.11 -80.15
C THR A 22 21.06 -11.92 -79.23
N PRO A 23 20.74 -11.99 -77.93
CA PRO A 23 20.94 -10.88 -76.99
C PRO A 23 22.42 -10.48 -76.91
N SER A 24 22.70 -9.18 -76.76
CA SER A 24 24.02 -8.73 -76.30
C SER A 24 24.19 -8.99 -74.79
N ASP A 25 25.42 -8.92 -74.29
CA ASP A 25 25.69 -9.00 -72.84
C ASP A 25 24.88 -7.93 -72.08
N SER A 26 24.82 -6.70 -72.60
CA SER A 26 24.02 -5.63 -71.98
C SER A 26 22.51 -5.89 -71.99
N ASP A 27 21.98 -6.53 -73.03
CA ASP A 27 20.55 -6.88 -73.08
C ASP A 27 20.23 -7.99 -72.08
N ALA A 28 21.13 -8.98 -71.96
CA ALA A 28 21.01 -10.07 -71.00
C ALA A 28 21.15 -9.58 -69.56
N ASP A 29 22.11 -8.70 -69.27
CA ASP A 29 22.27 -8.06 -67.96
C ASP A 29 21.04 -7.24 -67.58
N ALA A 30 20.51 -6.44 -68.50
CA ALA A 30 19.29 -5.67 -68.26
C ALA A 30 18.06 -6.57 -68.01
N ALA A 31 17.98 -7.72 -68.70
CA ALA A 31 16.88 -8.66 -68.54
C ALA A 31 16.98 -9.49 -67.24
N CYS A 32 18.20 -9.82 -66.83
CA CYS A 32 18.44 -10.74 -65.72
C CYS A 32 18.68 -10.07 -64.38
N ASN A 33 19.26 -8.85 -64.38
CA ASN A 33 19.55 -8.05 -63.19
C ASN A 33 20.04 -8.90 -62.01
N VAL A 34 21.08 -9.69 -62.26
CA VAL A 34 21.55 -10.69 -61.30
C VAL A 34 22.14 -9.99 -60.09
N ILE A 35 21.75 -10.44 -58.90
CA ILE A 35 22.34 -9.99 -57.63
C ILE A 35 23.07 -11.18 -57.01
N ALA A 36 24.30 -10.95 -56.57
CA ALA A 36 25.18 -11.98 -56.07
C ALA A 36 24.56 -12.76 -54.90
N GLY A 37 24.42 -14.07 -55.06
CA GLY A 37 23.88 -14.98 -54.04
C GLY A 37 22.35 -15.08 -54.04
N LEU A 38 21.64 -14.24 -54.81
CA LEU A 38 20.18 -14.28 -54.88
C LEU A 38 19.66 -15.13 -56.04
N PRO A 39 18.49 -15.78 -55.86
CA PRO A 39 17.81 -16.44 -56.96
C PRO A 39 17.27 -15.41 -57.95
N PHE A 40 17.52 -15.63 -59.24
CA PHE A 40 16.96 -14.85 -60.33
C PHE A 40 16.26 -15.78 -61.35
N SER A 41 15.36 -15.19 -62.14
CA SER A 41 14.73 -15.84 -63.28
C SER A 41 14.41 -14.80 -64.34
N CYS A 42 15.01 -14.93 -65.52
CA CYS A 42 14.87 -14.00 -66.63
C CYS A 42 14.70 -14.72 -67.95
N THR A 43 14.11 -14.05 -68.94
CA THR A 43 14.10 -14.55 -70.31
C THR A 43 15.17 -13.83 -71.09
N LEU A 44 16.12 -14.57 -71.67
CA LEU A 44 17.15 -13.99 -72.53
C LEU A 44 16.47 -13.34 -73.76
N PRO A 45 16.75 -12.06 -74.06
CA PRO A 45 16.02 -11.32 -75.09
C PRO A 45 16.51 -11.68 -76.49
N ALA A 46 16.20 -12.90 -76.92
CA ALA A 46 16.36 -13.35 -78.30
C ALA A 46 15.06 -13.17 -79.09
N SER A 47 15.17 -12.87 -80.38
CA SER A 47 14.00 -12.77 -81.26
C SER A 47 14.30 -13.33 -82.64
N GLY A 48 13.27 -13.71 -83.39
CA GLY A 48 13.47 -14.13 -84.77
C GLY A 48 12.20 -14.23 -85.60
N GLY A 49 12.33 -14.79 -86.81
CA GLY A 49 11.21 -15.00 -87.73
C GLY A 49 10.12 -15.95 -87.19
N GLY A 50 10.43 -16.70 -86.13
CA GLY A 50 9.54 -17.55 -85.35
C GLY A 50 9.89 -17.54 -83.85
N SER A 51 9.38 -18.51 -83.09
CA SER A 51 9.76 -18.69 -81.68
C SER A 51 11.21 -19.15 -81.57
N VAL A 52 12.03 -18.45 -80.80
CA VAL A 52 13.41 -18.87 -80.54
C VAL A 52 13.42 -19.93 -79.44
N THR A 53 14.10 -21.04 -79.71
CA THR A 53 14.41 -22.07 -78.73
C THR A 53 15.86 -21.94 -78.27
N CYS A 54 16.08 -22.12 -76.97
CA CYS A 54 17.40 -22.07 -76.37
C CYS A 54 17.82 -23.46 -75.88
N SER A 55 19.05 -23.86 -76.19
CA SER A 55 19.66 -25.09 -75.68
C SER A 55 20.97 -24.78 -74.96
N PRO A 56 21.21 -25.30 -73.76
CA PRO A 56 22.46 -25.06 -73.04
C PRO A 56 23.61 -25.80 -73.72
N VAL A 57 24.71 -25.08 -74.00
CA VAL A 57 25.97 -25.67 -74.45
C VAL A 57 26.90 -25.83 -73.25
N SER A 58 27.07 -24.77 -72.47
CA SER A 58 27.83 -24.75 -71.21
C SER A 58 27.15 -23.82 -70.22
N ILE A 59 26.71 -24.35 -69.08
CA ILE A 59 26.06 -23.59 -68.00
C ILE A 59 26.73 -23.90 -66.66
N PRO A 60 27.14 -22.89 -65.87
CA PRO A 60 27.63 -23.09 -64.51
C PRO A 60 26.65 -23.86 -63.63
N GLY A 61 27.19 -24.59 -62.64
CA GLY A 61 26.37 -25.27 -61.63
C GLY A 61 25.52 -24.28 -60.84
N GLY A 62 24.28 -24.66 -60.52
CA GLY A 62 23.31 -23.78 -59.84
C GLY A 62 22.44 -22.95 -60.78
N LEU A 63 22.66 -23.04 -62.10
CA LEU A 63 21.84 -22.41 -63.13
C LEU A 63 21.10 -23.45 -63.98
N THR A 64 19.97 -23.03 -64.54
CA THR A 64 19.14 -23.80 -65.45
C THR A 64 18.71 -22.93 -66.61
N LEU A 65 18.64 -23.53 -67.81
CA LEU A 65 18.13 -22.87 -69.01
C LEU A 65 17.01 -23.73 -69.60
N SER A 66 15.84 -23.13 -69.76
CA SER A 66 14.72 -23.77 -70.43
C SER A 66 14.76 -23.57 -71.95
N SER A 67 14.01 -24.40 -72.68
CA SER A 67 13.84 -24.25 -74.13
C SER A 67 13.16 -22.94 -74.52
N GLY A 68 12.43 -22.28 -73.61
CA GLY A 68 11.85 -20.95 -73.80
C GLY A 68 12.81 -19.81 -73.49
N CYS A 69 14.13 -20.06 -73.46
CA CYS A 69 15.15 -19.07 -73.16
C CYS A 69 15.07 -18.45 -71.76
N VAL A 70 14.37 -19.12 -70.83
CA VAL A 70 14.35 -18.71 -69.41
C VAL A 70 15.61 -19.24 -68.73
N LEU A 71 16.48 -18.32 -68.31
CA LEU A 71 17.65 -18.59 -67.48
C LEU A 71 17.26 -18.32 -66.01
N ALA A 72 17.45 -19.31 -65.14
CA ALA A 72 17.11 -19.20 -63.73
C ALA A 72 18.12 -19.92 -62.85
N GLY A 73 18.34 -19.41 -61.64
CA GLY A 73 19.27 -19.98 -60.67
C GLY A 73 19.84 -18.90 -59.76
N SER A 74 21.03 -19.13 -59.20
CA SER A 74 21.75 -18.15 -58.38
C SER A 74 23.25 -18.22 -58.68
N SER A 75 23.92 -17.07 -58.67
CA SER A 75 25.39 -17.00 -58.77
C SER A 75 25.94 -16.01 -57.75
N THR A 76 27.09 -16.29 -57.15
CA THR A 76 27.76 -15.41 -56.16
C THR A 76 28.74 -14.43 -56.79
N SER A 77 28.96 -14.51 -58.10
CA SER A 77 29.87 -13.64 -58.86
C SER A 77 29.43 -13.57 -60.32
N ASP A 78 30.09 -12.70 -61.09
CA ASP A 78 29.99 -12.68 -62.55
C ASP A 78 30.22 -14.09 -63.14
N PHE A 79 29.50 -14.39 -64.23
CA PHE A 79 29.56 -15.69 -64.87
C PHE A 79 29.25 -15.59 -66.37
N SER A 80 29.59 -16.64 -67.11
CA SER A 80 29.28 -16.76 -68.54
C SER A 80 28.46 -18.02 -68.79
N VAL A 81 27.53 -17.94 -69.74
CA VAL A 81 26.78 -19.09 -70.25
C VAL A 81 26.96 -19.19 -71.76
N ASP A 82 27.19 -20.40 -72.26
CA ASP A 82 27.16 -20.67 -73.69
C ASP A 82 25.79 -21.23 -74.05
N VAL A 83 25.06 -20.49 -74.89
CA VAL A 83 23.69 -20.81 -75.28
C VAL A 83 23.62 -20.94 -76.79
N GLN A 84 23.00 -22.02 -77.26
CA GLN A 84 22.60 -22.17 -78.65
C GLN A 84 21.18 -21.64 -78.83
N PHE A 85 21.01 -20.70 -79.75
CA PHE A 85 19.73 -20.09 -80.13
C PHE A 85 19.30 -20.62 -81.50
N ASP A 86 18.06 -21.07 -81.62
CA ASP A 86 17.49 -21.64 -82.85
C ASP A 86 16.07 -21.11 -83.07
N ASP A 87 15.83 -20.40 -84.17
CA ASP A 87 14.50 -19.90 -84.57
C ASP A 87 13.72 -20.87 -85.47
N GLY A 88 14.28 -22.05 -85.74
CA GLY A 88 13.70 -23.08 -86.60
C GLY A 88 13.70 -22.73 -88.09
N VAL A 89 14.32 -21.62 -88.49
CA VAL A 89 14.37 -21.14 -89.88
C VAL A 89 15.82 -21.01 -90.36
N SER A 90 16.69 -20.43 -89.54
CA SER A 90 18.11 -20.23 -89.79
C SER A 90 18.99 -21.24 -89.05
N ASP A 91 20.27 -21.34 -89.42
CA ASP A 91 21.22 -22.21 -88.71
C ASP A 91 21.35 -21.75 -87.24
N PRO A 92 21.35 -22.68 -86.26
CA PRO A 92 21.49 -22.32 -84.84
C PRO A 92 22.78 -21.55 -84.55
N VAL A 93 22.67 -20.47 -83.79
CA VAL A 93 23.81 -19.64 -83.39
C VAL A 93 24.17 -19.91 -81.94
N THR A 94 25.42 -20.28 -81.68
CA THR A 94 25.94 -20.37 -80.31
C THR A 94 26.56 -19.04 -79.91
N LYS A 95 26.18 -18.52 -78.75
CA LYS A 95 26.71 -17.28 -78.20
C LYS A 95 27.08 -17.45 -76.74
N THR A 96 28.25 -16.95 -76.39
CA THR A 96 28.64 -16.73 -74.99
C THR A 96 27.98 -15.44 -74.53
N ILE A 97 27.20 -15.54 -73.45
CA ILE A 97 26.59 -14.41 -72.77
C ILE A 97 27.32 -14.23 -71.44
N ASN A 98 27.91 -13.05 -71.24
CA ASN A 98 28.52 -12.68 -69.96
C ASN A 98 27.49 -11.90 -69.14
N LEU A 99 27.26 -12.35 -67.91
CA LEU A 99 26.33 -11.74 -66.97
C LEU A 99 27.11 -11.20 -65.77
N THR A 100 26.84 -9.95 -65.42
CA THR A 100 27.39 -9.26 -64.27
C THR A 100 26.48 -9.48 -63.07
N ALA A 101 27.04 -9.93 -61.96
CA ALA A 101 26.32 -10.03 -60.70
C ALA A 101 26.53 -8.73 -59.90
N GLY A 102 25.47 -7.94 -59.76
CA GLY A 102 25.47 -6.80 -58.84
C GLY A 102 25.75 -7.26 -57.40
N PRO A 103 26.37 -6.42 -56.55
CA PRO A 103 26.61 -6.78 -55.16
C PRO A 103 25.28 -7.02 -54.45
N ASN A 104 25.26 -7.93 -53.47
CA ASN A 104 24.21 -7.96 -52.47
C ASN A 104 24.62 -7.04 -51.33
N GLN A 105 23.92 -5.93 -51.11
CA GLN A 105 24.29 -5.00 -50.06
C GLN A 105 23.92 -5.58 -48.69
N SER A 106 24.67 -5.20 -47.66
CA SER A 106 24.31 -5.59 -46.29
C SER A 106 23.08 -4.81 -45.81
N PRO A 107 22.26 -5.38 -44.91
CA PRO A 107 21.19 -4.64 -44.25
C PRO A 107 21.70 -3.38 -43.54
N SER A 108 20.91 -2.32 -43.58
CA SER A 108 21.15 -1.11 -42.79
C SER A 108 20.43 -1.23 -41.45
N VAL A 109 21.16 -0.99 -40.35
CA VAL A 109 20.67 -1.11 -38.98
C VAL A 109 20.93 0.17 -38.21
N ALA A 110 19.92 0.65 -37.47
CA ALA A 110 20.01 1.78 -36.56
C ALA A 110 19.26 1.51 -35.24
N ASP A 111 19.45 2.38 -34.25
CA ASP A 111 18.68 2.33 -33.00
C ASP A 111 17.17 2.46 -33.29
N PRO A 112 16.33 1.61 -32.67
CA PRO A 112 14.88 1.69 -32.82
C PRO A 112 14.31 2.96 -32.17
N THR A 113 13.45 3.67 -32.90
CA THR A 113 12.92 4.99 -32.51
C THR A 113 11.52 4.96 -31.89
N GLY A 114 10.91 3.77 -31.74
CA GLY A 114 9.55 3.59 -31.21
C GLY A 114 9.45 2.86 -29.87
N CYS A 115 10.58 2.48 -29.27
CA CYS A 115 10.59 1.65 -28.08
C CYS A 115 10.53 2.49 -26.81
N SER A 116 9.69 2.08 -25.85
CA SER A 116 9.66 2.68 -24.53
C SER A 116 10.95 2.38 -23.77
N ALA A 117 11.30 3.21 -22.78
CA ALA A 117 12.43 2.91 -21.91
C ALA A 117 12.09 1.72 -20.99
N PRO A 118 12.91 0.65 -20.95
CA PRO A 118 12.70 -0.43 -19.99
C PRO A 118 12.98 0.01 -18.55
N LYS A 119 12.36 -0.69 -17.60
CA LYS A 119 12.64 -0.59 -16.17
C LYS A 119 13.16 -1.94 -15.66
N SER A 120 14.05 -1.93 -14.67
CA SER A 120 14.48 -3.17 -14.02
C SER A 120 13.30 -3.89 -13.34
N GLY A 121 13.32 -5.22 -13.32
CA GLY A 121 12.26 -6.08 -12.79
C GLY A 121 10.95 -6.10 -13.60
N ILE A 122 10.82 -5.28 -14.65
CA ILE A 122 9.60 -5.16 -15.45
C ILE A 122 9.79 -5.75 -16.85
N ALA A 123 8.82 -6.55 -17.29
CA ALA A 123 8.83 -7.10 -18.64
C ALA A 123 8.74 -5.99 -19.70
N TRP A 124 9.59 -6.09 -20.72
CA TRP A 124 9.71 -5.09 -21.77
C TRP A 124 9.92 -5.76 -23.13
N SER A 125 9.45 -5.09 -24.18
CA SER A 125 9.61 -5.53 -25.57
C SER A 125 9.78 -4.35 -26.51
N CYS A 126 10.55 -4.55 -27.57
CA CYS A 126 10.86 -3.57 -28.59
C CYS A 126 10.90 -4.25 -29.96
N ASP A 127 10.20 -3.69 -30.94
CA ASP A 127 10.28 -4.15 -32.32
C ASP A 127 11.46 -3.48 -33.03
N LEU A 128 12.38 -4.29 -33.52
CA LEU A 128 13.59 -3.83 -34.21
C LEU A 128 13.32 -3.55 -35.71
N ALA A 129 12.21 -4.04 -36.27
CA ALA A 129 11.97 -3.97 -37.71
C ALA A 129 11.89 -2.53 -38.23
N SER A 130 11.41 -1.58 -37.42
CA SER A 130 11.25 -0.18 -37.86
C SER A 130 12.57 0.56 -38.11
N SER A 131 13.69 0.06 -37.60
CA SER A 131 15.02 0.68 -37.75
C SER A 131 15.99 -0.16 -38.57
N VAL A 132 15.46 -1.14 -39.30
CA VAL A 132 16.24 -2.04 -40.15
C VAL A 132 15.66 -2.03 -41.56
N SER A 133 16.53 -1.99 -42.56
CA SER A 133 16.12 -2.03 -43.97
C SER A 133 17.13 -2.80 -44.81
N ASP A 134 16.63 -3.41 -45.88
CA ASP A 134 17.43 -4.13 -46.86
C ASP A 134 17.31 -3.44 -48.23
N PRO A 135 18.41 -3.07 -48.90
CA PRO A 135 18.34 -2.38 -50.19
C PRO A 135 17.71 -3.22 -51.31
N GLU A 136 17.83 -4.53 -51.25
CA GLU A 136 17.31 -5.48 -52.24
C GLU A 136 15.92 -6.01 -51.88
N GLY A 137 15.40 -5.70 -50.69
CA GLY A 137 14.08 -6.11 -50.21
C GLY A 137 14.01 -7.56 -49.74
N GLN A 138 15.14 -8.16 -49.38
CA GLN A 138 15.23 -9.52 -48.89
C GLN A 138 14.56 -9.66 -47.51
N PRO A 139 13.96 -10.83 -47.20
CA PRO A 139 13.44 -11.09 -45.87
C PRO A 139 14.58 -11.17 -44.85
N LEU A 140 14.41 -10.44 -43.74
CA LEU A 140 15.42 -10.34 -42.70
C LEU A 140 15.17 -11.29 -41.54
N THR A 141 16.25 -11.83 -41.00
CA THR A 141 16.26 -12.67 -39.80
C THR A 141 17.09 -12.01 -38.70
N TYR A 142 16.70 -12.23 -37.45
CA TYR A 142 17.30 -11.59 -36.28
C TYR A 142 17.72 -12.65 -35.26
N SER A 143 18.88 -12.47 -34.64
CA SER A 143 19.35 -13.33 -33.55
C SER A 143 20.13 -12.52 -32.53
N LEU A 144 20.17 -12.98 -31.28
CA LEU A 144 21.03 -12.35 -30.28
C LEU A 144 22.51 -12.60 -30.59
N GLY A 145 23.30 -11.54 -30.48
CA GLY A 145 24.75 -11.61 -30.64
C GLY A 145 25.43 -12.16 -29.38
N SER A 146 26.69 -12.55 -29.53
CA SER A 146 27.50 -12.98 -28.39
C SER A 146 27.64 -11.87 -27.35
N GLY A 147 27.45 -12.21 -26.08
CA GLY A 147 27.53 -11.23 -24.97
C GLY A 147 26.22 -10.48 -24.71
N ALA A 148 25.12 -10.87 -25.35
CA ALA A 148 23.80 -10.38 -24.99
C ALA A 148 23.49 -10.62 -23.50
N PRO A 149 22.81 -9.69 -22.82
CA PRO A 149 22.40 -9.88 -21.43
C PRO A 149 21.51 -11.11 -21.29
N SER A 150 21.65 -11.84 -20.17
CA SER A 150 20.90 -13.08 -19.93
C SER A 150 19.38 -12.91 -19.90
N TRP A 151 18.90 -11.69 -19.64
CA TRP A 151 17.48 -11.37 -19.66
C TRP A 151 16.91 -11.19 -21.07
N ALA A 152 17.75 -10.93 -22.07
CA ALA A 152 17.31 -10.60 -23.43
C ALA A 152 16.95 -11.85 -24.24
N SER A 153 15.97 -11.71 -25.12
CA SER A 153 15.53 -12.73 -26.07
C SER A 153 15.04 -12.08 -27.37
N ILE A 154 15.22 -12.74 -28.51
CA ILE A 154 14.69 -12.27 -29.80
C ILE A 154 13.78 -13.35 -30.38
N SER A 155 12.57 -12.94 -30.80
CA SER A 155 11.62 -13.77 -31.53
C SER A 155 11.06 -12.98 -32.72
N GLY A 156 11.36 -13.42 -33.94
CA GLY A 156 11.13 -12.59 -35.12
C GLY A 156 11.98 -11.32 -35.04
N SER A 157 11.38 -10.15 -35.23
CA SER A 157 12.03 -8.85 -35.05
C SER A 157 11.90 -8.28 -33.62
N THR A 158 11.21 -8.98 -32.72
CA THR A 158 10.93 -8.46 -31.37
C THR A 158 12.02 -8.85 -30.39
N LEU A 159 12.74 -7.86 -29.88
CA LEU A 159 13.60 -7.98 -28.70
C LEU A 159 12.73 -7.89 -27.44
N SER A 160 12.87 -8.83 -26.51
CA SER A 160 12.09 -8.83 -25.27
C SER A 160 12.84 -9.42 -24.08
N GLY A 161 12.37 -9.11 -22.87
CA GLY A 161 12.93 -9.67 -21.65
C GLY A 161 12.59 -8.86 -20.39
N THR A 162 13.26 -9.18 -19.29
CA THR A 162 13.07 -8.51 -18.00
C THR A 162 14.44 -8.14 -17.42
N PRO A 163 14.92 -6.90 -17.63
CA PRO A 163 16.20 -6.48 -17.10
C PRO A 163 16.26 -6.60 -15.58
N THR A 164 17.38 -7.04 -15.00
CA THR A 164 17.48 -7.29 -13.56
C THR A 164 18.03 -6.10 -12.77
N SER A 165 18.60 -5.10 -13.45
CA SER A 165 19.23 -3.93 -12.82
C SER A 165 19.14 -2.72 -13.75
N SER A 166 19.07 -1.53 -13.17
CA SER A 166 19.07 -0.27 -13.89
C SER A 166 20.47 0.11 -14.42
N GLY A 167 20.50 1.08 -15.33
CA GLY A 167 21.72 1.61 -15.93
C GLY A 167 21.81 1.36 -17.44
N SER A 168 22.92 1.80 -18.03
CA SER A 168 23.17 1.67 -19.46
C SER A 168 23.73 0.29 -19.79
N ILE A 169 23.14 -0.38 -20.79
CA ILE A 169 23.59 -1.69 -21.26
C ILE A 169 23.53 -1.76 -22.79
N GLY A 170 24.51 -2.43 -23.39
CA GLY A 170 24.48 -2.77 -24.81
C GLY A 170 23.88 -4.15 -25.02
N VAL A 171 22.90 -4.26 -25.91
CA VAL A 171 22.33 -5.54 -26.36
C VAL A 171 22.81 -5.80 -27.80
N PRO A 172 23.84 -6.65 -27.99
CA PRO A 172 24.25 -7.08 -29.31
C PRO A 172 23.20 -7.99 -29.96
N TYR A 173 22.89 -7.74 -31.22
CA TYR A 173 22.07 -8.59 -32.07
C TYR A 173 22.60 -8.58 -33.50
N ASP A 174 22.31 -9.66 -34.23
CA ASP A 174 22.68 -9.85 -35.62
C ASP A 174 21.43 -9.77 -36.49
N VAL A 175 21.57 -9.12 -37.66
CA VAL A 175 20.56 -9.07 -38.72
C VAL A 175 21.15 -9.72 -39.97
N SER A 176 20.42 -10.67 -40.56
CA SER A 176 20.83 -11.34 -41.79
C SER A 176 19.77 -11.30 -42.88
N ASP A 177 20.20 -11.02 -44.11
CA ASP A 177 19.44 -11.09 -45.35
C ASP A 177 19.59 -12.45 -46.07
N SER A 178 20.09 -13.48 -45.36
CA SER A 178 20.52 -14.80 -45.83
C SER A 178 21.88 -14.91 -46.54
N VAL A 179 22.51 -13.80 -46.91
CA VAL A 179 23.82 -13.75 -47.57
C VAL A 179 24.84 -12.99 -46.70
N ASN A 180 24.48 -11.78 -46.30
CA ASN A 180 25.20 -10.91 -45.40
C ASN A 180 24.66 -11.00 -43.97
N ILE A 181 25.53 -10.67 -43.01
CA ILE A 181 25.18 -10.54 -41.59
C ILE A 181 25.77 -9.24 -41.07
N VAL A 182 24.95 -8.44 -40.40
CA VAL A 182 25.37 -7.22 -39.71
C VAL A 182 25.16 -7.39 -38.21
N SER A 183 26.24 -7.28 -37.45
CA SER A 183 26.18 -7.21 -35.98
C SER A 183 26.00 -5.76 -35.54
N TYR A 184 25.00 -5.51 -34.73
CA TYR A 184 24.69 -4.20 -34.16
C TYR A 184 24.53 -4.29 -32.65
N THR A 185 24.90 -3.24 -31.92
CA THR A 185 24.68 -3.17 -30.47
C THR A 185 23.70 -2.05 -30.18
N TYR A 186 22.49 -2.42 -29.75
CA TYR A 186 21.52 -1.45 -29.28
C TYR A 186 21.86 -1.02 -27.85
N ASN A 187 22.18 0.25 -27.67
CA ASN A 187 22.47 0.79 -26.34
C ASN A 187 21.18 1.25 -25.68
N ILE A 188 20.84 0.63 -24.57
CA ILE A 188 19.59 0.83 -23.84
C ILE A 188 19.91 1.43 -22.48
N SER A 189 19.18 2.48 -22.11
CA SER A 189 19.19 2.99 -20.73
C SER A 189 18.01 2.38 -19.97
N ILE A 190 18.30 1.49 -19.03
CA ILE A 190 17.29 0.86 -18.16
C ILE A 190 17.06 1.79 -16.97
N ALA A 191 15.81 2.23 -16.79
CA ALA A 191 15.41 3.02 -15.64
C ALA A 191 15.28 2.15 -14.38
N VAL A 192 15.38 2.79 -13.21
CA VAL A 192 15.18 2.14 -11.92
C VAL A 192 13.74 1.62 -11.82
N GLY A 193 13.60 0.31 -11.62
CA GLY A 193 12.35 -0.34 -11.28
C GLY A 193 12.03 -0.21 -9.80
N THR A 194 10.77 -0.45 -9.43
CA THR A 194 10.30 -0.22 -8.06
C THR A 194 10.95 -1.14 -7.04
N ALA A 195 11.17 -2.41 -7.39
CA ALA A 195 11.87 -3.35 -6.51
C ALA A 195 13.31 -2.89 -6.21
N GLU A 196 14.05 -2.46 -7.23
CA GLU A 196 15.39 -1.87 -7.06
C GLU A 196 15.34 -0.56 -6.25
N ALA A 197 14.32 0.29 -6.47
CA ALA A 197 14.14 1.50 -5.68
C ALA A 197 13.82 1.23 -4.20
N LEU A 198 13.14 0.12 -3.89
CA LEU A 198 12.85 -0.30 -2.52
C LEU A 198 14.11 -0.75 -1.77
N GLU A 199 15.07 -1.34 -2.47
CA GLU A 199 16.38 -1.73 -1.93
C GLU A 199 17.39 -0.57 -1.88
N GLY A 200 17.13 0.49 -2.64
CA GLY A 200 17.99 1.68 -2.73
C GLY A 200 17.78 2.69 -1.59
N ASP A 201 18.74 3.61 -1.47
CA ASP A 201 18.68 4.71 -0.50
C ASP A 201 17.77 5.86 -0.95
N ASP A 202 17.45 5.93 -2.25
CA ASP A 202 16.59 6.98 -2.78
C ASP A 202 15.16 6.86 -2.23
N PRO A 203 14.47 8.00 -2.01
CA PRO A 203 13.09 8.00 -1.54
C PRO A 203 12.15 7.42 -2.60
N VAL A 204 11.33 6.46 -2.20
CA VAL A 204 10.27 5.90 -3.06
C VAL A 204 9.04 6.81 -3.03
N SER A 205 8.35 6.93 -4.17
CA SER A 205 7.12 7.72 -4.30
C SER A 205 5.89 6.82 -4.46
N ILE A 206 4.69 7.35 -4.18
CA ILE A 206 3.42 6.64 -4.45
C ILE A 206 3.31 6.26 -5.94
N ALA A 207 3.68 7.16 -6.85
CA ALA A 207 3.63 6.89 -8.28
C ALA A 207 4.52 5.69 -8.67
N THR A 208 5.69 5.57 -8.05
CA THR A 208 6.61 4.43 -8.27
C THR A 208 6.01 3.11 -7.78
N LEU A 209 5.28 3.13 -6.67
CA LEU A 209 4.59 1.96 -6.12
C LEU A 209 3.38 1.57 -6.99
N ASP A 210 2.57 2.54 -7.40
CA ASP A 210 1.42 2.33 -8.29
C ASP A 210 1.86 1.74 -9.64
N ASP A 211 2.93 2.27 -10.24
CA ASP A 211 3.54 1.75 -11.49
C ASP A 211 3.97 0.27 -11.37
N ALA A 212 4.29 -0.19 -10.16
CA ALA A 212 4.69 -1.57 -9.86
C ALA A 212 3.51 -2.50 -9.58
N GLY A 213 2.29 -1.96 -9.61
CA GLY A 213 1.06 -2.67 -9.32
C GLY A 213 0.81 -2.90 -7.83
N VAL A 214 1.55 -2.25 -6.92
CA VAL A 214 1.24 -2.29 -5.48
C VAL A 214 -0.20 -1.83 -5.26
N SER A 215 -0.95 -2.50 -4.40
CA SER A 215 -2.39 -2.27 -4.28
C SER A 215 -2.72 -0.85 -3.85
N SER A 216 -3.85 -0.35 -4.35
CA SER A 216 -4.36 0.97 -4.00
C SER A 216 -4.67 1.11 -2.51
N ALA A 217 -4.99 0.02 -1.81
CA ALA A 217 -5.16 0.01 -0.35
C ALA A 217 -3.83 0.36 0.35
N MET A 218 -2.74 -0.28 -0.08
CA MET A 218 -1.39 -0.05 0.42
C MET A 218 -0.93 1.39 0.13
N THR A 219 -1.05 1.84 -1.11
CA THR A 219 -0.60 3.18 -1.49
C THR A 219 -1.44 4.27 -0.85
N THR A 220 -2.75 4.04 -0.61
CA THR A 220 -3.60 4.94 0.20
C THR A 220 -3.15 4.99 1.65
N ALA A 221 -2.82 3.85 2.27
CA ALA A 221 -2.35 3.80 3.64
C ALA A 221 -1.01 4.55 3.82
N LEU A 222 -0.06 4.36 2.89
CA LEU A 222 1.21 5.09 2.86
C LEU A 222 1.02 6.60 2.61
N ASN A 223 0.06 6.98 1.79
CA ASN A 223 -0.21 8.40 1.49
C ASN A 223 -0.92 9.13 2.63
N SER A 224 -1.31 8.43 3.70
CA SER A 224 -1.91 9.05 4.88
C SER A 224 -0.86 9.71 5.78
N ASN A 225 -1.27 10.74 6.52
CA ASN A 225 -0.45 11.41 7.54
C ASN A 225 -0.77 10.86 8.93
N THR A 226 -0.66 9.54 9.08
CA THR A 226 -1.06 8.84 10.31
C THR A 226 0.11 8.15 11.02
N CYS A 227 1.34 8.29 10.52
CA CYS A 227 2.50 7.61 11.08
C CYS A 227 3.24 8.45 12.14
N GLY A 228 4.22 7.81 12.79
CA GLY A 228 5.07 8.40 13.82
C GLY A 228 4.41 8.41 15.21
N ALA A 229 5.21 8.72 16.23
CA ALA A 229 4.77 8.71 17.64
C ALA A 229 3.56 9.62 17.94
N THR A 230 3.37 10.68 17.16
CA THR A 230 2.22 11.59 17.28
C THR A 230 1.14 11.38 16.21
N GLY A 231 1.27 10.37 15.36
CA GLY A 231 0.27 10.04 14.34
C GLY A 231 -0.03 11.14 13.31
N ASP A 232 0.89 12.10 13.12
CA ASP A 232 0.74 13.22 12.18
C ASP A 232 1.80 13.20 11.06
N GLN A 233 2.74 12.24 11.08
CA GLN A 233 3.76 12.10 10.05
C GLN A 233 3.19 11.40 8.82
N SER A 234 3.63 11.83 7.63
CA SER A 234 3.39 11.06 6.40
C SER A 234 3.92 9.63 6.54
N CYS A 235 3.07 8.65 6.29
CA CYS A 235 3.45 7.25 6.35
C CYS A 235 4.48 6.86 5.30
N LEU A 236 4.42 7.48 4.11
CA LEU A 236 5.45 7.34 3.10
C LEU A 236 6.79 7.90 3.58
N THR A 237 6.80 9.04 4.28
CA THR A 237 8.05 9.57 4.88
C THR A 237 8.60 8.65 5.95
N ALA A 238 7.74 8.14 6.84
CA ALA A 238 8.15 7.22 7.90
C ALA A 238 8.75 5.94 7.31
N PHE A 239 8.05 5.34 6.34
CA PHE A 239 8.54 4.21 5.55
C PHE A 239 9.89 4.55 4.91
N ASN A 240 9.99 5.69 4.22
CA ASN A 240 11.20 6.07 3.51
C ASN A 240 12.42 6.25 4.42
N ASN A 241 12.22 6.72 5.65
CA ASN A 241 13.28 6.88 6.63
C ASN A 241 13.69 5.56 7.30
N GLN A 242 12.76 4.59 7.41
CA GLN A 242 13.00 3.34 8.10
C GLN A 242 13.54 2.23 7.20
N ARG A 243 13.25 2.25 5.88
CA ARG A 243 13.67 1.21 4.92
C ARG A 243 15.13 0.76 5.08
N SER A 244 16.07 1.70 5.12
CA SER A 244 17.52 1.39 5.20
C SER A 244 17.98 0.84 6.57
N SER A 245 17.20 1.03 7.64
CA SER A 245 17.53 0.56 9.00
C SER A 245 16.62 -0.57 9.50
N SER A 246 15.68 -1.00 8.66
CA SER A 246 14.74 -2.07 8.94
C SER A 246 15.42 -3.45 8.92
N ALA A 247 14.90 -4.41 9.69
CA ALA A 247 15.33 -5.81 9.57
C ALA A 247 14.55 -6.57 8.48
N CYS A 248 13.57 -5.92 7.85
CA CYS A 248 12.80 -6.46 6.74
C CYS A 248 13.67 -6.61 5.47
N SER A 249 13.47 -7.71 4.75
CA SER A 249 14.18 -7.98 3.49
C SER A 249 13.20 -8.10 2.34
N LEU A 250 13.48 -7.48 1.20
CA LEU A 250 12.67 -7.62 -0.01
C LEU A 250 12.93 -8.98 -0.66
N ALA A 251 11.97 -9.89 -0.54
CA ALA A 251 12.08 -11.19 -1.17
C ALA A 251 12.09 -11.05 -2.71
N GLY A 252 13.03 -11.73 -3.38
CA GLY A 252 13.21 -11.62 -4.83
C GLY A 252 14.09 -10.46 -5.29
N GLY A 253 14.53 -9.60 -4.37
CA GLY A 253 15.40 -8.45 -4.63
C GLY A 253 14.89 -7.57 -5.76
N SER A 254 15.76 -7.16 -6.68
CA SER A 254 15.40 -6.30 -7.82
C SER A 254 14.41 -6.91 -8.84
N SER A 255 14.06 -8.20 -8.68
CA SER A 255 13.01 -8.89 -9.45
C SER A 255 11.81 -9.29 -8.59
N ALA A 256 11.62 -8.63 -7.44
CA ALA A 256 10.50 -8.89 -6.55
C ALA A 256 9.15 -8.72 -7.26
N THR A 257 8.26 -9.68 -7.01
CA THR A 257 6.86 -9.61 -7.45
C THR A 257 6.11 -8.54 -6.67
N THR A 258 4.95 -8.11 -7.19
CA THR A 258 4.06 -7.17 -6.50
C THR A 258 3.73 -7.60 -5.07
N SER A 259 3.39 -8.87 -4.84
CA SER A 259 3.11 -9.39 -3.49
C SER A 259 4.32 -9.30 -2.56
N GLN A 260 5.53 -9.59 -3.06
CA GLN A 260 6.75 -9.49 -2.25
C GLN A 260 7.09 -8.04 -1.90
N MET A 261 6.80 -7.09 -2.79
CA MET A 261 6.93 -5.67 -2.51
C MET A 261 5.91 -5.22 -1.44
N GLU A 262 4.68 -5.69 -1.50
CA GLU A 262 3.66 -5.43 -0.48
C GLU A 262 4.07 -5.96 0.90
N ASP A 263 4.50 -7.23 0.97
CA ASP A 263 4.98 -7.84 2.21
C ASP A 263 6.16 -7.06 2.83
N TYR A 264 7.09 -6.59 1.98
CA TYR A 264 8.21 -5.76 2.41
C TYR A 264 7.74 -4.41 2.97
N VAL A 265 6.84 -3.72 2.27
CA VAL A 265 6.27 -2.45 2.71
C VAL A 265 5.57 -2.60 4.06
N GLU A 266 4.71 -3.61 4.22
CA GLU A 266 4.03 -3.89 5.48
C GLU A 266 5.02 -4.14 6.61
N CYS A 267 6.03 -4.98 6.36
CA CYS A 267 7.05 -5.29 7.35
C CYS A 267 7.74 -4.03 7.87
N VAL A 268 8.25 -3.16 6.98
CA VAL A 268 8.95 -1.92 7.35
C VAL A 268 8.04 -0.98 8.13
N VAL A 269 6.78 -0.86 7.71
CA VAL A 269 5.80 -0.02 8.39
C VAL A 269 5.49 -0.56 9.79
N PHE A 270 5.30 -1.88 9.94
CA PHE A 270 5.04 -2.50 11.24
C PHE A 270 6.23 -2.37 12.19
N GLU A 271 7.46 -2.49 11.70
CA GLU A 271 8.65 -2.21 12.51
C GLU A 271 8.67 -0.75 13.00
N THR A 272 8.34 0.21 12.12
CA THR A 272 8.26 1.62 12.48
C THR A 272 7.27 1.86 13.63
N TYR A 273 6.04 1.35 13.49
CA TYR A 273 5.02 1.48 14.52
C TYR A 273 5.33 0.68 15.80
N THR A 274 6.03 -0.45 15.68
CA THR A 274 6.51 -1.22 16.84
C THR A 274 7.56 -0.44 17.63
N ALA A 275 8.46 0.25 16.93
CA ALA A 275 9.43 1.13 17.55
C ALA A 275 8.74 2.29 18.29
N ASP A 276 7.75 2.94 17.68
CA ASP A 276 6.94 3.97 18.34
C ASP A 276 6.19 3.43 19.57
N ALA A 277 5.63 2.21 19.48
CA ALA A 277 4.92 1.56 20.58
C ALA A 277 5.83 1.03 21.70
N SER A 278 7.14 0.96 21.48
CA SER A 278 8.09 0.35 22.42
C SER A 278 8.10 1.08 23.77
N GLY A 279 7.96 2.40 23.77
CA GLY A 279 7.94 3.25 24.96
C GLY A 279 6.66 3.15 25.81
N VAL A 280 5.59 2.54 25.31
CA VAL A 280 4.33 2.36 26.04
C VAL A 280 4.48 1.24 27.08
N SER A 281 4.13 1.49 28.34
CA SER A 281 4.14 0.43 29.36
C SER A 281 3.18 -0.70 29.00
N THR A 282 3.62 -1.95 29.13
CA THR A 282 2.77 -3.13 28.98
C THR A 282 1.84 -3.34 30.17
N THR A 283 2.18 -2.78 31.33
CA THR A 283 1.38 -2.87 32.56
C THR A 283 1.39 -1.52 33.25
N PRO A 284 0.49 -0.60 32.86
CA PRO A 284 0.35 0.70 33.50
C PRO A 284 -0.09 0.57 34.97
N ALA A 285 -0.06 1.67 35.71
CA ALA A 285 -0.54 1.70 37.09
C ALA A 285 -2.00 1.26 37.17
N SER A 286 -2.37 0.60 38.26
CA SER A 286 -3.75 0.17 38.48
C SER A 286 -4.65 1.38 38.68
N GLU A 287 -5.76 1.38 37.96
CA GLU A 287 -6.87 2.30 38.23
C GLU A 287 -7.84 1.67 39.23
N SER A 288 -8.52 2.50 40.00
CA SER A 288 -9.54 2.04 40.95
C SER A 288 -10.91 2.57 40.57
N ALA A 289 -11.90 1.68 40.52
CA ALA A 289 -13.29 2.08 40.35
C ALA A 289 -13.80 2.85 41.57
N ALA A 290 -14.68 3.83 41.33
CA ALA A 290 -15.37 4.51 42.40
C ALA A 290 -16.28 3.53 43.18
N SER A 291 -16.50 3.82 44.47
CA SER A 291 -17.41 3.03 45.33
C SER A 291 -18.89 3.30 44.98
N GLY A 292 -19.70 2.24 44.94
CA GLY A 292 -21.15 2.30 44.64
C GLY A 292 -21.56 1.44 43.43
N CYS A 293 -22.86 1.45 43.12
CA CYS A 293 -23.45 0.72 41.99
C CYS A 293 -23.36 1.47 40.66
N GLY A 294 -23.28 0.73 39.55
CA GLY A 294 -23.16 1.27 38.19
C GLY A 294 -21.97 2.19 37.98
N THR A 295 -20.90 2.02 38.77
CA THR A 295 -19.73 2.88 38.70
C THR A 295 -18.87 2.56 37.50
N SER A 296 -18.12 3.56 37.04
CA SER A 296 -17.15 3.39 35.98
C SER A 296 -15.73 3.40 36.54
N ALA A 297 -14.87 2.59 35.93
CA ALA A 297 -13.42 2.73 36.06
C ALA A 297 -12.87 3.41 34.82
N ASN A 298 -11.89 4.29 35.02
CA ASN A 298 -11.12 4.82 33.90
C ASN A 298 -10.24 3.71 33.33
N VAL A 299 -10.14 3.64 32.01
CA VAL A 299 -9.19 2.78 31.30
C VAL A 299 -8.27 3.72 30.54
N PRO A 300 -7.12 4.12 31.14
CA PRO A 300 -6.17 5.02 30.51
C PRO A 300 -5.73 4.38 29.20
N LEU A 301 -6.18 4.96 28.09
CA LEU A 301 -5.73 4.50 26.80
C LEU A 301 -4.28 4.95 26.61
N PRO A 302 -3.41 4.11 26.03
CA PRO A 302 -2.10 4.53 25.58
C PRO A 302 -2.18 5.85 24.80
N PRO A 303 -1.23 6.79 24.96
CA PRO A 303 -1.29 8.09 24.29
C PRO A 303 -1.51 8.00 22.77
N MET A 304 -0.97 6.95 22.15
CA MET A 304 -1.10 6.72 20.71
C MET A 304 -2.55 6.45 20.26
N CYS A 305 -3.41 5.96 21.15
CA CYS A 305 -4.83 5.76 20.89
C CYS A 305 -5.61 7.07 20.71
N GLY A 306 -5.00 8.23 21.00
CA GLY A 306 -5.56 9.53 20.70
C GLY A 306 -5.47 9.91 19.22
N TYR A 307 -4.68 9.18 18.42
CA TYR A 307 -4.47 9.46 17.00
C TYR A 307 -5.31 8.54 16.12
N THR A 308 -5.77 9.07 14.98
CA THR A 308 -6.65 8.37 14.03
C THR A 308 -6.00 7.17 13.36
N ALA A 309 -4.67 7.07 13.41
CA ALA A 309 -3.88 5.93 12.95
C ALA A 309 -4.21 4.63 13.69
N TRP A 310 -4.61 4.76 14.96
CA TRP A 310 -4.71 3.65 15.88
C TRP A 310 -6.17 3.34 16.20
N THR A 311 -6.49 2.06 16.29
CA THR A 311 -7.67 1.59 17.00
C THR A 311 -7.23 0.89 18.28
N CYS A 312 -7.96 1.14 19.36
CA CYS A 312 -7.62 0.60 20.68
C CYS A 312 -8.81 -0.12 21.33
N PRO A 313 -9.29 -1.24 20.76
CA PRO A 313 -10.37 -2.01 21.35
C PRO A 313 -9.95 -2.66 22.67
N ILE A 314 -10.93 -2.81 23.56
CA ILE A 314 -10.82 -3.67 24.75
C ILE A 314 -11.36 -5.05 24.38
N THR A 315 -10.51 -6.10 24.41
CA THR A 315 -10.87 -7.41 23.83
C THR A 315 -11.26 -8.49 24.83
N ASN A 316 -11.04 -8.28 26.13
CA ASN A 316 -11.32 -9.27 27.18
C ASN A 316 -12.29 -8.73 28.25
N LEU A 317 -13.28 -7.92 27.85
CA LEU A 317 -14.22 -7.31 28.77
C LEU A 317 -15.01 -8.38 29.55
N PRO A 318 -15.08 -8.31 30.90
CA PRO A 318 -15.84 -9.29 31.69
C PRO A 318 -17.34 -9.27 31.36
N SER A 319 -18.02 -10.40 31.61
CA SER A 319 -19.46 -10.52 31.35
C SER A 319 -20.26 -9.48 32.14
N GLY A 320 -21.19 -8.81 31.46
CA GLY A 320 -22.05 -7.77 32.04
C GLY A 320 -21.42 -6.38 32.15
N TRP A 321 -20.11 -6.24 31.90
CA TRP A 321 -19.46 -4.93 31.83
C TRP A 321 -19.77 -4.25 30.49
N VAL A 322 -19.80 -2.92 30.49
CA VAL A 322 -20.06 -2.12 29.29
C VAL A 322 -18.85 -1.24 28.99
N ASN A 323 -18.36 -1.27 27.75
CA ASN A 323 -17.29 -0.39 27.29
C ASN A 323 -17.89 0.93 26.76
N ASN A 324 -17.49 2.06 27.36
CA ASN A 324 -17.89 3.41 26.96
C ASN A 324 -16.72 4.21 26.36
N GLY A 325 -15.73 3.53 25.79
CA GLY A 325 -14.51 4.13 25.24
C GLY A 325 -13.42 4.27 26.30
N GLN A 326 -13.30 5.45 26.92
CA GLN A 326 -12.28 5.71 27.96
C GLN A 326 -12.67 5.16 29.34
N THR A 327 -13.91 4.70 29.50
CA THR A 327 -14.37 4.12 30.76
C THR A 327 -15.09 2.81 30.54
N VAL A 328 -15.04 1.94 31.54
CA VAL A 328 -15.83 0.71 31.60
C VAL A 328 -16.83 0.79 32.74
N THR A 329 -18.10 0.55 32.45
CA THR A 329 -19.15 0.45 33.48
C THR A 329 -19.12 -0.95 34.08
N ILE A 330 -19.08 -1.00 35.40
CA ILE A 330 -19.03 -2.23 36.19
C ILE A 330 -20.46 -2.56 36.63
N PRO A 331 -20.97 -3.77 36.35
CA PRO A 331 -22.30 -4.18 36.78
C PRO A 331 -22.30 -4.48 38.28
N ASP A 332 -23.48 -4.33 38.89
CA ASP A 332 -23.67 -4.59 40.32
C ASP A 332 -23.48 -6.06 40.70
N SER A 333 -23.49 -6.96 39.70
CA SER A 333 -23.20 -8.39 39.84
C SER A 333 -21.69 -8.72 39.79
N ALA A 334 -20.80 -7.74 39.70
CA ALA A 334 -19.36 -7.99 39.64
C ALA A 334 -18.85 -8.66 40.93
N SER A 335 -18.15 -9.79 40.80
CA SER A 335 -17.61 -10.55 41.94
C SER A 335 -16.08 -10.54 42.03
N SER A 336 -15.38 -10.15 40.95
CA SER A 336 -13.92 -10.16 40.86
C SER A 336 -13.35 -8.81 41.22
N THR A 337 -12.48 -8.75 42.23
CA THR A 337 -11.95 -7.50 42.80
C THR A 337 -10.79 -6.89 42.02
N ASN A 338 -10.00 -7.69 41.31
CA ASN A 338 -8.88 -7.26 40.47
C ASN A 338 -9.06 -7.84 39.07
N VAL A 339 -9.36 -6.98 38.10
CA VAL A 339 -9.57 -7.35 36.70
C VAL A 339 -8.44 -6.77 35.87
N THR A 340 -7.89 -7.53 34.93
CA THR A 340 -6.91 -7.02 33.95
C THR A 340 -7.59 -6.93 32.60
N LEU A 341 -7.67 -5.71 32.04
CA LEU A 341 -8.22 -5.46 30.71
C LEU A 341 -7.10 -5.42 29.67
N ASN A 342 -7.35 -5.98 28.50
CA ASN A 342 -6.47 -5.97 27.34
C ASN A 342 -6.89 -4.83 26.42
N VAL A 343 -6.07 -3.80 26.35
CA VAL A 343 -6.18 -2.74 25.36
C VAL A 343 -5.24 -3.08 24.21
N GLU A 344 -5.80 -3.42 23.06
CA GLU A 344 -5.02 -3.82 21.87
C GLU A 344 -4.73 -2.62 20.99
N MET A 345 -3.46 -2.25 20.82
CA MET A 345 -3.03 -1.17 19.95
C MET A 345 -2.91 -1.71 18.52
N ARG A 346 -3.85 -1.32 17.65
CA ARG A 346 -3.96 -1.81 16.27
C ARG A 346 -3.89 -0.68 15.25
N LEU A 347 -3.38 -0.95 14.06
CA LEU A 347 -3.26 0.03 12.97
C LEU A 347 -4.51 0.02 12.08
N ALA A 348 -5.27 1.11 12.09
CA ALA A 348 -6.58 1.19 11.42
C ALA A 348 -6.49 0.95 9.90
N SER A 349 -5.55 1.62 9.24
CA SER A 349 -5.38 1.57 7.78
C SER A 349 -4.63 0.35 7.25
N TRP A 350 -4.11 -0.49 8.15
CA TRP A 350 -3.25 -1.64 7.82
C TRP A 350 -3.88 -2.93 8.32
N THR A 351 -5.03 -3.30 7.73
CA THR A 351 -5.79 -4.52 8.06
C THR A 351 -6.13 -4.70 9.55
N ASN A 352 -6.18 -3.61 10.32
CA ASN A 352 -6.32 -3.63 11.77
C ASN A 352 -5.23 -4.46 12.48
N HIS A 353 -4.00 -4.42 11.95
CA HIS A 353 -2.86 -5.19 12.43
C HIS A 353 -2.54 -4.87 13.89
N LEU A 354 -2.32 -5.90 14.71
CA LEU A 354 -2.00 -5.77 16.13
C LEU A 354 -0.51 -5.50 16.34
N ILE A 355 -0.17 -4.33 16.89
CA ILE A 355 1.21 -3.98 17.23
C ILE A 355 1.55 -4.39 18.66
N LYS A 356 0.66 -4.11 19.60
CA LYS A 356 0.93 -4.32 21.03
C LYS A 356 -0.34 -4.52 21.82
N THR A 357 -0.27 -5.34 22.87
CA THR A 357 -1.34 -5.44 23.87
C THR A 357 -0.87 -4.82 25.18
N VAL A 358 -1.67 -3.90 25.71
CA VAL A 358 -1.46 -3.28 27.02
C VAL A 358 -2.42 -3.93 28.02
N GLN A 359 -1.87 -4.46 29.10
CA GLN A 359 -2.62 -5.08 30.18
C GLN A 359 -2.89 -4.03 31.25
N GLN A 360 -4.08 -3.44 31.25
CA GLN A 360 -4.51 -2.42 32.21
C GLN A 360 -5.14 -3.08 33.45
N PRO A 361 -4.49 -3.06 34.62
CA PRO A 361 -5.12 -3.51 35.85
C PRO A 361 -6.20 -2.51 36.33
N VAL A 362 -7.34 -3.03 36.73
CA VAL A 362 -8.49 -2.31 37.28
C VAL A 362 -8.92 -2.96 38.60
N ASN A 363 -8.82 -2.21 39.68
CA ASN A 363 -9.28 -2.60 41.00
C ASN A 363 -10.72 -2.14 41.20
N VAL A 364 -11.64 -3.09 41.38
CA VAL A 364 -13.08 -2.84 41.57
C VAL A 364 -13.56 -3.21 42.97
N SER A 365 -12.64 -3.47 43.90
CA SER A 365 -12.96 -3.86 45.29
C SER A 365 -13.90 -2.87 45.98
N ALA A 366 -13.68 -1.56 45.75
CA ALA A 366 -14.51 -0.51 46.33
C ALA A 366 -15.92 -0.48 45.73
N ALA A 367 -16.05 -0.69 44.41
CA ALA A 367 -17.35 -0.77 43.73
C ALA A 367 -18.18 -1.93 44.29
N ILE A 368 -17.57 -3.12 44.41
CA ILE A 368 -18.22 -4.33 44.92
C ILE A 368 -18.66 -4.15 46.39
N SER A 369 -17.77 -3.61 47.25
CA SER A 369 -18.09 -3.36 48.66
C SER A 369 -19.25 -2.36 48.83
N GLY A 370 -19.26 -1.29 48.02
CA GLY A 370 -20.33 -0.29 48.01
C GLY A 370 -21.67 -0.83 47.51
N ALA A 371 -21.65 -1.70 46.50
CA ALA A 371 -22.86 -2.35 45.97
C ALA A 371 -23.45 -3.38 46.94
N THR A 372 -22.60 -4.12 47.68
CA THR A 372 -23.05 -5.21 48.56
C THR A 372 -23.76 -4.73 49.83
N ASN A 373 -23.46 -3.52 50.33
CA ASN A 373 -23.93 -3.07 51.65
C ASN A 373 -24.95 -1.91 51.61
N GLY A 374 -25.30 -1.36 50.43
CA GLY A 374 -26.28 -0.27 50.32
C GLY A 374 -25.86 1.05 50.98
N TYR A 375 -24.55 1.27 51.18
CA TYR A 375 -24.01 2.52 51.73
C TYR A 375 -23.58 3.49 50.62
N LYS A 376 -23.96 4.76 50.72
CA LYS A 376 -23.58 5.80 49.75
C LYS A 376 -23.28 7.14 50.43
N LEU A 377 -22.15 7.75 50.06
CA LEU A 377 -21.76 9.08 50.50
C LEU A 377 -22.52 10.13 49.68
N TYR A 378 -23.05 11.12 50.38
CA TYR A 378 -23.67 12.30 49.80
C TYR A 378 -23.09 13.55 50.44
N ASN A 379 -23.19 14.67 49.72
CA ASN A 379 -22.91 16.01 50.22
C ASN A 379 -24.20 16.85 50.17
N GLU A 380 -24.34 17.80 51.10
CA GLU A 380 -25.48 18.71 51.11
C GLU A 380 -25.32 19.90 50.15
N ASP A 381 -25.57 19.65 48.85
CA ASP A 381 -25.73 20.74 47.86
C ASP A 381 -27.17 21.30 47.82
N PHE A 382 -28.14 20.62 48.45
CA PHE A 382 -29.57 20.89 48.29
C PHE A 382 -30.10 22.17 48.98
N LEU A 383 -29.33 22.79 49.88
CA LEU A 383 -29.72 24.00 50.63
C LEU A 383 -28.68 25.13 50.54
N GLY A 384 -27.78 25.05 49.56
CA GLY A 384 -26.68 26.01 49.38
C GLY A 384 -25.51 25.81 50.35
N GLY A 385 -25.35 24.62 50.95
CA GLY A 385 -24.16 24.23 51.72
C GLY A 385 -23.85 25.05 52.98
N ARG A 386 -24.82 25.82 53.50
CA ARG A 386 -24.56 26.81 54.55
C ARG A 386 -24.60 26.28 55.99
N PHE A 387 -25.25 25.15 56.27
CA PHE A 387 -25.53 24.71 57.65
C PHE A 387 -25.42 23.19 57.81
N TRP A 388 -25.15 22.74 59.04
CA TRP A 388 -25.21 21.32 59.41
C TRP A 388 -26.64 20.92 59.73
N ASP A 389 -27.27 20.07 58.92
CA ASP A 389 -28.65 19.64 59.15
C ASP A 389 -28.80 18.11 59.09
N VAL A 390 -28.64 17.46 60.24
CA VAL A 390 -28.80 15.99 60.35
C VAL A 390 -30.22 15.52 59.99
N TRP A 391 -31.22 16.39 60.11
CA TRP A 391 -32.59 16.05 59.79
C TRP A 391 -32.82 16.10 58.28
N ALA A 392 -32.28 17.10 57.59
CA ALA A 392 -32.29 17.16 56.13
C ALA A 392 -31.56 15.96 55.51
N ALA A 393 -30.40 15.56 56.05
CA ALA A 393 -29.73 14.34 55.59
C ALA A 393 -30.54 13.07 55.90
N TYR A 394 -31.21 12.99 57.05
CA TYR A 394 -32.09 11.87 57.37
C TYR A 394 -33.24 11.78 56.37
N ASP A 395 -33.95 12.88 56.14
CA ASP A 395 -35.06 12.96 55.21
C ASP A 395 -34.57 12.66 53.77
N ALA A 396 -33.40 13.15 53.39
CA ALA A 396 -32.78 12.86 52.09
C ALA A 396 -32.43 11.38 51.91
N CYS A 397 -31.97 10.68 52.95
CA CYS A 397 -31.75 9.24 52.87
C CYS A 397 -33.07 8.47 52.78
N GLN A 398 -34.10 8.87 53.54
CA GLN A 398 -35.43 8.27 53.50
C GLN A 398 -36.10 8.45 52.13
N ASP A 399 -35.99 9.63 51.52
CA ASP A 399 -36.48 9.89 50.15
C ASP A 399 -35.81 8.98 49.11
N ARG A 400 -34.60 8.51 49.40
CA ARG A 400 -33.83 7.58 48.56
C ARG A 400 -34.09 6.11 48.92
N GLY A 401 -35.05 5.84 49.82
CA GLY A 401 -35.44 4.50 50.24
C GLY A 401 -34.46 3.83 51.21
N GLY A 402 -33.56 4.59 51.83
CA GLY A 402 -32.59 4.08 52.81
C GLY A 402 -32.61 4.87 54.12
N ASP A 403 -31.66 4.57 54.99
CA ASP A 403 -31.53 5.18 56.31
C ASP A 403 -30.27 6.04 56.39
N LEU A 404 -30.26 7.05 57.27
CA LEU A 404 -29.02 7.76 57.58
C LEU A 404 -28.11 6.86 58.43
N ALA A 405 -26.86 6.68 58.01
CA ALA A 405 -25.88 5.96 58.78
C ALA A 405 -25.51 6.71 60.06
N THR A 406 -25.17 5.96 61.11
CA THR A 406 -24.52 6.50 62.31
C THR A 406 -23.08 6.90 61.99
N LEU A 407 -22.45 7.70 62.86
CA LEU A 407 -21.04 8.06 62.68
C LEU A 407 -20.13 6.81 62.62
N SER A 408 -20.39 5.83 63.48
CA SER A 408 -19.67 4.54 63.52
C SER A 408 -19.86 3.77 62.21
N GLU A 409 -21.10 3.66 61.73
CA GLU A 409 -21.42 2.95 60.48
C GLU A 409 -20.83 3.64 59.25
N ALA A 410 -20.82 4.98 59.22
CA ALA A 410 -20.18 5.75 58.16
C ALA A 410 -18.67 5.45 58.11
N VAL A 411 -17.99 5.37 59.26
CA VAL A 411 -16.58 4.97 59.33
C VAL A 411 -16.38 3.54 58.86
N SER A 412 -17.17 2.59 59.37
CA SER A 412 -17.01 1.18 59.02
C SER A 412 -17.40 0.86 57.57
N SER A 413 -18.22 1.69 56.92
CA SER A 413 -18.64 1.50 55.53
C SER A 413 -17.50 1.69 54.51
N GLY A 414 -16.43 2.40 54.88
CA GLY A 414 -15.33 2.75 53.98
C GLY A 414 -15.66 3.78 52.89
N VAL A 415 -16.92 4.21 52.76
CA VAL A 415 -17.35 5.12 51.67
C VAL A 415 -16.98 6.58 51.90
N LEU A 416 -16.49 6.94 53.10
CA LEU A 416 -16.13 8.31 53.47
C LEU A 416 -14.98 8.89 52.63
N GLY A 417 -14.11 8.06 52.03
CA GLY A 417 -13.11 8.53 51.07
C GLY A 417 -12.17 9.64 51.57
N GLY A 418 -11.88 9.70 52.87
CA GLY A 418 -11.06 10.76 53.48
C GLY A 418 -11.83 11.99 53.98
N ALA A 419 -13.17 11.99 53.88
CA ALA A 419 -14.02 13.03 54.45
C ALA A 419 -13.90 13.08 55.98
N ASN A 420 -13.42 14.21 56.50
CA ASN A 420 -13.21 14.43 57.94
C ASN A 420 -14.32 15.27 58.60
N GLN A 421 -15.32 15.69 57.82
CA GLN A 421 -16.45 16.49 58.26
C GLN A 421 -17.76 15.86 57.77
N TYR A 422 -18.36 15.04 58.62
CA TYR A 422 -19.58 14.31 58.30
C TYR A 422 -20.48 14.19 59.50
N TYR A 423 -21.74 13.90 59.29
CA TYR A 423 -22.73 13.75 60.35
C TYR A 423 -23.60 12.53 60.10
N GLY A 424 -24.21 12.06 61.17
CA GLY A 424 -24.93 10.80 61.17
C GLY A 424 -25.92 10.74 62.31
N GLN A 425 -26.74 9.68 62.27
CA GLN A 425 -27.79 9.48 63.24
C GLN A 425 -27.26 8.94 64.58
N LYS A 426 -28.10 8.97 65.62
CA LYS A 426 -27.80 8.42 66.94
C LYS A 426 -27.55 6.91 66.83
N GLU A 427 -26.48 6.44 67.46
CA GLU A 427 -26.14 5.02 67.48
C GLU A 427 -27.30 4.18 68.04
N GLY A 428 -27.67 3.13 67.31
CA GLY A 428 -28.82 2.28 67.62
C GLY A 428 -30.20 2.86 67.31
N SER A 429 -30.29 4.07 66.73
CA SER A 429 -31.57 4.67 66.32
C SER A 429 -31.93 4.33 64.87
N THR A 430 -33.16 3.91 64.63
CA THR A 430 -33.72 3.64 63.29
C THR A 430 -34.77 4.67 62.86
N THR A 431 -35.18 5.56 63.76
CA THR A 431 -36.26 6.55 63.52
C THR A 431 -35.73 7.97 63.55
N ARG A 432 -36.33 8.87 62.75
CA ARG A 432 -36.03 10.32 62.74
C ARG A 432 -35.86 10.85 64.17
N PRO A 433 -34.69 11.39 64.55
CA PRO A 433 -34.48 11.87 65.91
C PRO A 433 -35.46 13.00 66.25
N VAL A 434 -36.18 12.84 67.37
CA VAL A 434 -37.10 13.87 67.86
C VAL A 434 -36.28 15.12 68.19
N ASN A 435 -36.76 16.27 67.72
CA ASN A 435 -36.17 17.55 68.08
C ASN A 435 -36.25 17.73 69.61
N THR A 436 -35.11 17.59 70.30
CA THR A 436 -35.08 17.70 71.76
C THR A 436 -35.07 19.17 72.16
N SER A 437 -36.25 19.80 72.17
CA SER A 437 -36.44 21.18 72.64
C SER A 437 -36.30 21.33 74.16
N SER A 438 -36.15 20.23 74.92
CA SER A 438 -36.39 20.17 76.36
C SER A 438 -35.27 20.73 77.25
N GLY A 439 -34.62 21.81 76.84
CA GLY A 439 -33.64 22.54 77.65
C GLY A 439 -33.02 23.77 76.98
N TRP A 440 -33.45 24.09 75.76
CA TRP A 440 -32.80 25.08 74.90
C TRP A 440 -33.78 26.22 74.64
N THR A 441 -33.60 27.37 75.28
CA THR A 441 -34.44 28.53 75.04
C THR A 441 -34.30 29.00 73.58
N GLY A 442 -35.27 28.63 72.72
CA GLY A 442 -35.39 29.10 71.34
C GLY A 442 -34.56 28.36 70.28
N ALA A 443 -33.99 27.19 70.58
CA ALA A 443 -33.15 26.43 69.64
C ALA A 443 -33.50 24.94 69.59
N SER A 444 -33.32 24.32 68.42
CA SER A 444 -33.44 22.88 68.18
C SER A 444 -32.08 22.21 68.12
N GLY A 445 -31.96 20.94 68.48
CA GLY A 445 -30.64 20.30 68.53
C GLY A 445 -30.67 18.82 68.83
N THR A 446 -29.52 18.17 68.62
CA THR A 446 -29.32 16.76 68.95
C THR A 446 -28.95 16.61 70.43
N ASP A 447 -29.52 15.61 71.10
CA ASP A 447 -29.11 15.21 72.46
C ASP A 447 -27.87 14.30 72.46
N TYR A 448 -27.37 13.95 71.28
CA TYR A 448 -26.20 13.12 71.01
C TYR A 448 -25.19 13.85 70.11
N LYS A 449 -23.95 13.35 70.07
CA LYS A 449 -22.92 13.87 69.17
C LYS A 449 -23.16 13.35 67.75
N ALA A 450 -23.79 14.17 66.94
CA ALA A 450 -24.25 13.81 65.60
C ALA A 450 -23.24 14.19 64.49
N ALA A 451 -22.23 14.99 64.80
CA ALA A 451 -21.24 15.46 63.83
C ALA A 451 -19.83 15.01 64.18
N GLN A 452 -19.06 14.59 63.18
CA GLN A 452 -17.61 14.46 63.22
C GLN A 452 -17.01 15.70 62.52
N ASP A 453 -16.13 16.42 63.20
CA ASP A 453 -15.45 17.59 62.65
C ASP A 453 -13.97 17.58 63.04
N GLY A 454 -13.10 17.35 62.05
CA GLY A 454 -11.64 17.38 62.23
C GLY A 454 -11.13 16.37 63.26
N GLY A 455 -11.72 15.18 63.33
CA GLY A 455 -11.34 14.13 64.29
C GLY A 455 -12.14 14.14 65.60
N THR A 456 -12.98 15.15 65.85
CA THR A 456 -13.74 15.26 67.10
C THR A 456 -15.24 15.14 66.88
N GLN A 457 -15.91 14.29 67.68
CA GLN A 457 -17.37 14.20 67.70
C GLN A 457 -18.02 15.35 68.50
N LYS A 458 -19.04 15.97 67.92
CA LYS A 458 -19.69 17.20 68.39
C LYS A 458 -21.22 17.12 68.27
N TYR A 459 -21.92 17.93 69.06
CA TYR A 459 -23.38 18.11 69.01
C TYR A 459 -23.79 19.05 67.88
N ILE A 460 -25.00 18.90 67.34
CA ILE A 460 -25.57 19.82 66.35
C ILE A 460 -26.70 20.61 67.02
N ASN A 461 -26.66 21.93 66.88
CA ASN A 461 -27.70 22.84 67.35
C ASN A 461 -28.15 23.74 66.19
N SER A 462 -29.42 23.68 65.84
CA SER A 462 -30.05 24.43 64.76
C SER A 462 -31.11 25.37 65.33
N ASP A 463 -31.14 26.64 64.94
CA ASP A 463 -32.35 27.47 65.03
C ASP A 463 -32.93 27.74 63.65
N SER A 464 -33.97 28.56 63.61
CA SER A 464 -34.63 29.04 62.39
C SER A 464 -33.71 29.84 61.44
N SER A 465 -32.47 30.14 61.82
CA SER A 465 -31.53 31.01 61.08
C SER A 465 -30.13 30.43 60.86
N ALA A 466 -29.67 29.46 61.65
CA ALA A 466 -28.36 28.83 61.52
C ALA A 466 -28.25 27.48 62.27
N SER A 467 -27.39 26.60 61.77
CA SER A 467 -26.90 25.43 62.51
C SER A 467 -25.45 25.59 62.96
N TYR A 468 -25.19 25.18 64.19
CA TYR A 468 -23.93 25.26 64.92
C TYR A 468 -23.47 23.86 65.30
N VAL A 469 -22.15 23.66 65.25
CA VAL A 469 -21.52 22.44 65.76
C VAL A 469 -20.83 22.78 67.07
N CYS A 470 -21.19 22.03 68.12
CA CYS A 470 -20.90 22.38 69.50
C CYS A 470 -20.14 21.28 70.22
N GLY A 471 -19.06 21.63 70.92
CA GLY A 471 -18.34 20.71 71.80
C GLY A 471 -19.14 20.28 73.04
N THR A 472 -20.09 21.10 73.48
CA THR A 472 -20.95 20.87 74.65
C THR A 472 -22.44 20.99 74.28
N LYS A 473 -23.32 20.46 75.13
CA LYS A 473 -24.78 20.50 74.96
C LYS A 473 -25.37 21.87 75.35
N SER A 474 -24.87 22.96 74.77
CA SER A 474 -25.35 24.33 75.01
C SER A 474 -24.99 25.23 73.84
N ARG A 475 -25.95 26.05 73.37
CA ARG A 475 -25.75 27.04 72.29
C ARG A 475 -24.64 28.05 72.61
N TYR A 476 -24.55 28.42 73.89
CA TYR A 476 -23.64 29.44 74.40
C TYR A 476 -22.44 28.82 75.14
N GLY A 477 -22.28 27.49 75.05
CA GLY A 477 -21.16 26.79 75.64
C GLY A 477 -19.86 27.10 74.92
N SER A 478 -18.73 26.94 75.62
CA SER A 478 -17.41 27.01 75.00
C SER A 478 -17.31 25.98 73.86
N GLY A 479 -16.92 26.44 72.67
CA GLY A 479 -16.69 25.59 71.50
C GLY A 479 -17.89 25.37 70.57
N CYS A 480 -18.95 26.19 70.65
CA CYS A 480 -19.92 26.33 69.56
C CYS A 480 -19.43 27.36 68.55
N GLY A 481 -19.27 26.95 67.29
CA GLY A 481 -18.90 27.86 66.19
C GLY A 481 -19.98 27.85 65.10
N SER A 482 -20.28 29.02 64.53
CA SER A 482 -20.87 29.10 63.20
C SER A 482 -19.82 28.68 62.19
N ASN A 483 -20.19 27.96 61.12
CA ASN A 483 -19.23 27.63 60.08
C ASN A 483 -19.80 27.98 58.71
N GLY A 484 -19.23 29.03 58.11
CA GLY A 484 -19.25 29.26 56.67
C GLY A 484 -18.03 28.58 56.04
N ALA A 485 -18.29 27.75 55.02
CA ALA A 485 -17.35 27.13 54.08
C ALA A 485 -16.56 25.88 54.55
N SER A 486 -17.13 24.71 54.25
CA SER A 486 -16.44 23.47 53.81
C SER A 486 -17.52 22.45 53.41
N THR A 487 -17.26 21.57 52.44
CA THR A 487 -18.19 20.51 52.04
C THR A 487 -18.47 19.58 53.22
N LYS A 488 -19.74 19.26 53.46
CA LYS A 488 -20.20 18.38 54.53
C LYS A 488 -20.84 17.14 53.94
N TYR A 489 -20.56 16.01 54.56
CA TYR A 489 -20.97 14.72 54.05
C TYR A 489 -21.91 13.99 55.02
N TYR A 490 -22.77 13.17 54.46
CA TYR A 490 -23.57 12.19 55.18
C TYR A 490 -23.57 10.89 54.39
N VAL A 491 -23.75 9.77 55.09
CA VAL A 491 -23.78 8.46 54.45
C VAL A 491 -25.19 7.90 54.62
N CYS A 492 -25.85 7.54 53.53
CA CYS A 492 -27.06 6.72 53.60
C CYS A 492 -26.66 5.25 53.60
N LYS A 493 -27.40 4.41 54.31
CA LYS A 493 -27.27 2.95 54.41
C LYS A 493 -28.59 2.29 54.04
N ASN A 494 -28.61 0.97 53.87
CA ASN A 494 -29.83 0.22 53.54
C ASN A 494 -30.57 0.78 52.32
N LEU A 495 -29.87 1.46 51.41
CA LEU A 495 -30.49 1.91 50.18
C LEU A 495 -31.02 0.68 49.43
N PRO A 496 -32.18 0.77 48.76
CA PRO A 496 -32.72 -0.36 48.02
C PRO A 496 -31.63 -0.88 47.09
N SER A 497 -31.46 -2.21 47.06
CA SER A 497 -30.52 -2.86 46.15
C SER A 497 -30.68 -2.27 44.77
N CYS A 498 -29.56 -1.85 44.20
CA CYS A 498 -29.48 -1.07 42.98
C CYS A 498 -30.36 -1.70 41.88
N ASN A 499 -31.45 -1.00 41.56
CA ASN A 499 -32.30 -1.26 40.40
C ASN A 499 -32.05 -0.13 39.40
#